data_AF-A0A7C6LXX2-F1
#
_entry.id   AF-A0A7C6LXX2-F1
#
_cell.length_a   1.000
_cell.length_b   1.000
_cell.length_c   1.000
_cell.angle_alpha   90.00
_cell.angle_beta   90.00
_cell.angle_gamma   90.00
#
_symmetry.space_group_name_H-M   'P 1'
#
loop_
_entity.id
_entity.type
_entity.pdbx_description
1 polymer ?
#
loop_
_entity_poly.entity_id
_entity_poly.type
_entity_poly.pdbx_seq_one_letter_code
_entity_poly.pdbx_strand_id
1 'polypeptide(L)'
;MLSDLDINTGIIYIHGKGNKERVVYLENQEIIQVLSDYLEIRNKMDIDLPFLFVTKFRGPMSTHKVSEILLQNMQNLRELQKI
;
A
#
# COMPACT_ATOMS: atom_id res chain seq x y z
N MET A 1 -7.48 -5.54 -3.71
CA MET A 1 -7.65 -4.98 -5.07
C MET A 1 -7.87 -3.47 -4.96
N LEU A 2 -7.81 -2.72 -6.06
CA LEU A 2 -8.18 -1.30 -6.08
C LEU A 2 -9.63 -1.10 -5.65
N SER A 3 -10.53 -1.99 -6.08
CA SER A 3 -11.94 -1.99 -5.68
C SER A 3 -12.18 -2.22 -4.19
N ASP A 4 -11.16 -2.66 -3.44
CA ASP A 4 -11.27 -2.90 -2.01
C ASP A 4 -10.88 -1.65 -1.18
N LEU A 5 -10.57 -0.51 -1.82
CA LEU A 5 -10.23 0.75 -1.16
C LEU A 5 -11.28 1.81 -1.48
N ASP A 6 -11.89 2.37 -0.44
CA ASP A 6 -12.60 3.65 -0.52
C ASP A 6 -11.74 4.72 0.16
N ILE A 7 -11.08 5.54 -0.66
CA ILE A 7 -10.18 6.59 -0.17
C ILE A 7 -10.94 7.73 0.51
N ASN A 8 -12.18 8.00 0.11
CA ASN A 8 -12.97 9.11 0.66
C ASN A 8 -13.42 8.81 2.08
N THR A 9 -13.69 7.54 2.38
CA THR A 9 -14.09 7.08 3.70
C THR A 9 -12.94 6.47 4.50
N GLY A 10 -11.75 6.34 3.90
CA GLY A 10 -10.59 5.69 4.54
C GLY A 10 -10.79 4.21 4.82
N ILE A 11 -11.62 3.52 4.03
CA ILE A 11 -11.98 2.11 4.28
C ILE A 11 -11.17 1.19 3.37
N ILE A 12 -10.58 0.13 3.94
CA ILE A 12 -9.93 -0.96 3.21
C ILE A 12 -10.60 -2.29 3.55
N TYR A 13 -11.07 -3.00 2.53
CA TYR A 13 -11.54 -4.38 2.62
C TYR A 13 -10.38 -5.35 2.42
N ILE A 14 -10.27 -6.33 3.32
CA ILE A 14 -9.22 -7.36 3.29
C ILE A 14 -9.85 -8.73 3.19
N HIS A 15 -9.47 -9.45 2.14
CA HIS A 15 -9.90 -10.82 1.86
C HIS A 15 -8.85 -11.82 2.36
N GLY A 16 -9.16 -12.52 3.44
CA GLY A 16 -8.30 -13.50 4.10
C GLY A 16 -8.61 -14.95 3.71
N LYS A 17 -7.70 -15.86 4.09
CA LYS A 17 -7.82 -17.30 3.83
C LYS A 17 -9.12 -17.87 4.43
N GLY A 18 -9.81 -18.69 3.63
CA GLY A 18 -11.07 -19.33 4.02
C GLY A 18 -12.26 -18.37 3.97
N ASN A 19 -12.25 -17.42 3.02
CA ASN A 19 -13.30 -16.42 2.83
C ASN A 19 -13.53 -15.53 4.06
N LYS A 20 -12.46 -15.26 4.82
CA LYS A 20 -12.54 -14.41 6.00
C LYS A 20 -12.36 -12.96 5.58
N GLU A 21 -13.40 -12.15 5.71
CA GLU A 21 -13.35 -10.73 5.36
C GLU A 21 -12.99 -9.88 6.60
N ARG A 22 -12.35 -8.74 6.37
CA ARG A 22 -12.06 -7.71 7.39
C ARG A 22 -12.20 -6.33 6.76
N VAL A 23 -12.59 -5.38 7.59
CA VAL A 23 -12.61 -3.97 7.24
C VAL A 23 -11.59 -3.27 8.13
N VAL A 24 -10.71 -2.49 7.54
CA VAL A 24 -9.73 -1.64 8.25
C VAL A 24 -10.08 -0.20 7.96
N TYR A 25 -10.11 0.61 9.01
CA TYR A 25 -10.34 2.05 8.94
C TYR A 25 -9.01 2.79 9.06
N LEU A 26 -8.74 3.67 8.12
CA LEU A 26 -7.62 4.60 8.14
C LEU A 26 -8.15 5.93 8.70
N GLU A 27 -7.85 6.22 9.96
CA GLU A 27 -8.28 7.48 10.60
C GLU A 27 -7.24 8.60 10.45
N ASN A 28 -5.98 8.24 10.26
CA ASN A 28 -4.89 9.21 10.12
C ASN A 28 -4.93 9.86 8.73
N GLN A 29 -5.21 11.16 8.72
CA GLN A 29 -5.30 11.97 7.50
C GLN A 29 -3.99 12.02 6.70
N GLU A 30 -2.84 11.98 7.36
CA GLU A 30 -1.54 11.92 6.67
C GLU A 30 -1.39 10.62 5.88
N ILE A 31 -1.88 9.50 6.42
CA ILE A 31 -1.85 8.20 5.71
C ILE A 31 -2.82 8.23 4.52
N ILE A 32 -4.00 8.80 4.69
CA ILE A 32 -4.97 8.97 3.59
C ILE A 32 -4.35 9.83 2.48
N GLN A 33 -3.70 10.95 2.82
CA GLN A 33 -3.06 11.82 1.84
C GLN A 33 -1.94 11.10 1.09
N VAL A 34 -1.04 10.41 1.81
CA VAL A 34 0.06 9.64 1.19
C VAL A 34 -0.49 8.54 0.25
N LEU A 35 -1.60 7.89 0.63
CA LEU A 35 -2.25 6.90 -0.22
C LEU A 35 -2.90 7.54 -1.46
N SER A 36 -3.49 8.72 -1.31
CA SER A 36 -4.06 9.50 -2.42
C SER A 36 -2.98 9.90 -3.43
N ASP A 37 -1.86 10.44 -2.95
CA ASP A 37 -0.71 10.83 -3.78
C ASP A 37 -0.15 9.62 -4.55
N TYR A 38 -0.07 8.47 -3.87
CA TYR A 38 0.30 7.21 -4.50
C TYR A 38 -0.65 6.81 -5.63
N LEU A 39 -1.97 6.90 -5.41
CA LEU A 39 -2.97 6.58 -6.42
C LEU A 39 -2.87 7.50 -7.65
N GLU A 40 -2.58 8.79 -7.46
CA GLU A 40 -2.35 9.70 -8.59
C GLU A 40 -1.18 9.26 -9.46
N ILE A 41 -0.05 8.91 -8.84
CA ILE A 41 1.13 8.43 -9.56
C ILE A 41 0.78 7.12 -10.27
N ARG A 42 0.16 6.18 -9.56
CA ARG A 42 -0.25 4.88 -10.09
C ARG A 42 -1.16 5.00 -11.31
N ASN A 43 -2.15 5.89 -11.25
CA ASN A 43 -3.11 6.10 -12.34
C ASN A 43 -2.46 6.70 -13.59
N LYS A 44 -1.37 7.44 -13.43
CA LYS A 44 -0.56 7.98 -14.55
C LYS A 44 0.37 6.93 -15.18
N MET A 45 0.56 5.76 -14.57
CA MET A 45 1.51 4.76 -15.06
C MET A 45 1.01 3.93 -16.26
N ASP A 46 -0.21 4.17 -16.77
CA ASP A 46 -0.81 3.41 -17.88
C ASP A 46 -0.73 1.88 -17.63
N ILE A 47 -1.36 1.44 -16.53
CA ILE A 47 -1.36 0.05 -16.05
C ILE A 47 -2.79 -0.44 -15.90
N ASP A 48 -3.14 -1.48 -16.65
CA ASP A 48 -4.40 -2.23 -16.49
C ASP A 48 -4.22 -3.43 -15.54
N LEU A 49 -4.06 -3.14 -14.25
CA LEU A 49 -3.96 -4.15 -13.20
C LEU A 49 -4.90 -3.82 -12.04
N PRO A 50 -5.58 -4.81 -11.44
CA PRO A 50 -6.51 -4.57 -10.34
C PRO A 50 -5.82 -4.43 -8.97
N PHE A 51 -4.50 -4.60 -8.89
CA PHE A 51 -3.77 -4.57 -7.63
C PHE A 51 -3.56 -3.13 -7.14
N LEU A 52 -3.79 -2.90 -5.84
CA LEU A 52 -3.55 -1.59 -5.22
C LEU A 52 -2.07 -1.22 -5.33
N PHE A 53 -1.19 -2.08 -4.84
CA PHE A 53 0.25 -1.87 -4.89
C PHE A 53 0.89 -2.52 -6.13
N VAL A 54 1.51 -1.68 -6.95
CA VAL A 54 2.27 -2.07 -8.14
C VAL A 54 3.72 -1.61 -8.05
N THR A 55 4.58 -2.27 -8.80
CA THR A 55 6.00 -1.91 -8.94
C THR A 55 6.21 -0.95 -10.10
N LYS A 56 7.38 -0.30 -10.13
CA LYS A 56 7.82 0.53 -11.28
C LYS A 56 7.88 -0.23 -12.62
N PHE A 57 7.96 -1.56 -12.56
CA PHE A 57 7.95 -2.45 -13.72
C PHE A 57 6.54 -2.86 -14.14
N ARG A 58 5.50 -2.15 -13.67
CA ARG A 58 4.10 -2.34 -14.04
C ARG A 58 3.53 -3.74 -13.72
N GLY A 59 4.07 -4.39 -12.69
CA GLY A 59 3.57 -5.66 -12.16
C GLY A 59 3.10 -5.52 -10.70
N PRO A 60 2.34 -6.50 -10.16
CA PRO A 60 1.95 -6.50 -8.75
C PRO A 60 3.18 -6.53 -7.84
N MET A 61 3.08 -5.84 -6.70
CA MET A 61 4.11 -5.93 -5.68
C MET A 61 4.04 -7.28 -4.96
N SER A 62 5.16 -8.00 -4.89
CA SER A 62 5.23 -9.27 -4.16
C SER A 62 5.44 -9.07 -2.66
N THR A 63 4.99 -10.02 -1.85
CA THR A 63 5.22 -10.00 -0.39
C THR A 63 6.71 -9.92 -0.05
N HIS A 64 7.56 -10.63 -0.79
CA HIS A 64 9.01 -10.57 -0.59
C HIS A 64 9.56 -9.15 -0.79
N LYS A 65 9.12 -8.44 -1.86
CA LYS A 65 9.53 -7.06 -2.11
C LYS A 65 9.03 -6.11 -1.02
N VAL A 66 7.81 -6.30 -0.53
CA VAL A 66 7.30 -5.52 0.63
C VAL A 66 8.19 -5.72 1.85
N SER A 67 8.53 -6.97 2.18
CA SER A 67 9.41 -7.28 3.32
C SER A 67 10.79 -6.65 3.16
N GLU A 68 11.38 -6.72 1.97
CA GLU A 68 12.68 -6.09 1.66
C GLU A 68 12.63 -4.57 1.88
N ILE A 69 11.60 -3.88 1.36
CA ILE A 69 11.40 -2.44 1.55
C ILE A 69 11.29 -2.09 3.04
N LEU A 70 10.51 -2.85 3.80
CA LEU A 70 10.34 -2.63 5.24
C LEU A 70 11.65 -2.81 6.01
N LEU A 71 12.40 -3.88 5.72
CA LEU A 71 13.69 -4.16 6.38
C LEU A 71 14.72 -3.06 6.09
N GLN A 72 14.82 -2.62 4.83
CA GLN A 72 15.72 -1.54 4.44
C GLN A 72 15.35 -0.23 5.15
N ASN A 73 14.07 0.13 5.18
CA ASN A 73 13.61 1.34 5.87
C ASN A 73 13.88 1.27 7.39
N MET A 74 13.68 0.11 8.01
CA MET A 74 13.99 -0.07 9.43
C MET A 74 15.50 0.07 9.74
N GLN A 75 16.37 -0.39 8.84
CA GLN A 75 17.82 -0.20 8.97
C GLN A 75 18.19 1.28 8.85
N ASN A 76 17.68 1.97 7.82
CA ASN A 76 17.92 3.39 7.62
C ASN A 76 17.46 4.23 8.83
N LEU A 77 16.29 3.92 9.41
CA LEU A 77 15.79 4.62 10.60
C LEU A 77 16.73 4.43 11.80
N ARG A 78 17.27 3.23 12.02
CA ARG A 78 18.25 2.99 13.09
C ARG A 78 19.53 3.81 12.87
N GLU A 79 20.02 3.88 11.64
CA GLU A 79 21.21 4.65 11.30
C GLU A 79 21.02 6.17 11.47
N LEU A 80 19.81 6.68 11.22
CA LEU A 80 19.46 8.08 11.44
C LEU A 80 19.30 8.43 12.92
N GLN A 81 18.86 7.45 13.73
CA GLN A 81 18.62 7.65 15.16
C GLN A 81 19.86 7.46 16.04
N LYS A 82 20.97 6.94 15.50
CA LYS A 82 22.28 6.69 16.16
C LYS A 82 22.26 6.90 17.69
N ILE A 83 21.59 5.96 18.34
CA ILE A 83 22.04 5.25 19.54
C ILE A 83 22.92 4.10 19.04
#